data_AF-A0AAN8KI06-F1
#
_entry.id   AF-A0AAN8KI06-F1
#
_cell.length_a   1.000
_cell.length_b   1.000
_cell.length_c   1.000
_cell.angle_alpha   90.00
_cell.angle_beta   90.00
_cell.angle_gamma   90.00
#
_symmetry.space_group_name_H-M   'P 1'
#
loop_
_entity.id
_entity.type
_entity.pdbx_description
1 polymer ?
#
loop_
_entity_poly.entity_id
_entity_poly.type
_entity_poly.pdbx_seq_one_letter_code
_entity_poly.pdbx_strand_id
1 'polypeptide(L)' 'MPSEPCVSGKELVTDQRLCQSKSHQDSVLSALNQQRKDGLLCDVTLVAGDQKFHAHKAVLAACSDYFRVSLDLGRTLHS' A
#
# COMPACT_ATOMS: atom_id res chain seq x y z
N MET A 1 -27.40 9.37 19.75
CA MET A 1 -26.46 10.50 19.83
C MET A 1 -25.31 10.20 18.88
N PRO A 2 -25.03 11.04 17.86
CA PRO A 2 -23.85 10.85 17.05
C PRO A 2 -22.64 11.49 17.74
N SER A 3 -21.60 10.69 17.95
CA SER A 3 -20.34 11.09 18.57
C SER A 3 -19.52 11.99 17.66
N GLU A 4 -18.90 13.02 18.23
CA GLU A 4 -18.11 14.05 17.54
C GLU A 4 -16.81 13.50 16.93
N PRO A 5 -16.32 14.06 15.80
CA PRO A 5 -14.98 13.80 15.31
C PRO A 5 -13.95 14.72 16.00
N CYS A 6 -12.91 14.14 16.61
CA CYS A 6 -11.72 14.87 17.04
C CYS A 6 -10.89 15.33 15.83
N VAL A 7 -10.65 16.63 15.68
CA VAL A 7 -9.63 17.16 14.76
C VAL A 7 -8.78 18.18 15.51
N SER A 8 -7.53 17.82 15.79
CA SER A 8 -6.49 18.74 16.28
C SER A 8 -5.79 19.39 15.09
N GLY A 9 -5.66 20.72 15.13
CA GLY A 9 -5.54 21.60 13.96
C GLY A 9 -4.14 21.80 13.35
N LYS A 10 -4.14 22.43 12.15
CA LYS A 10 -3.67 23.82 11.93
C LYS A 10 -3.67 24.20 10.43
N GLU A 11 -4.54 25.17 10.11
CA GLU A 11 -4.39 26.35 9.24
C GLU A 11 -3.98 26.28 7.74
N LEU A 12 -4.97 26.63 6.89
CA LEU A 12 -4.97 27.43 5.63
C LEU A 12 -4.02 27.08 4.45
N VAL A 13 -4.51 26.32 3.45
CA VAL A 13 -4.67 26.76 2.04
C VAL A 13 -5.43 25.70 1.22
N THR A 14 -6.36 26.16 0.38
CA THR A 14 -7.13 25.42 -0.66
C THR A 14 -8.35 24.61 -0.18
N ASP A 15 -9.51 24.96 -0.74
CA ASP A 15 -10.82 24.27 -0.68
C ASP A 15 -10.73 22.87 -1.33
N GLN A 16 -9.93 21.98 -0.76
CA GLN A 16 -9.96 20.57 -1.13
C GLN A 16 -11.02 19.90 -0.29
N ARG A 17 -12.19 19.63 -0.88
CA ARG A 17 -13.22 18.81 -0.25
C ARG A 17 -12.62 17.43 0.04
N LEU A 18 -12.15 17.23 1.28
CA LEU A 18 -11.56 15.98 1.74
C LEU A 18 -12.69 14.94 1.91
N CYS A 19 -13.10 14.32 0.82
CA CYS A 19 -14.03 13.20 0.84
C CYS A 19 -13.30 11.94 1.33
N GLN A 20 -13.09 11.82 2.65
CA GLN A 20 -12.58 10.59 3.25
C GLN A 20 -13.73 9.61 3.47
N SER A 21 -13.87 8.62 2.60
CA SER A 21 -14.75 7.47 2.84
C SER A 21 -14.03 6.43 3.69
N LYS A 22 -14.62 6.10 4.84
CA LYS A 22 -14.04 5.15 5.81
C LYS A 22 -13.77 3.76 5.20
N SER A 23 -14.56 3.33 4.22
CA SER A 23 -14.45 2.01 3.58
C SER A 23 -13.52 1.97 2.34
N HIS A 24 -13.01 3.11 1.90
CA HIS A 24 -12.23 3.16 0.66
C HIS A 24 -10.90 2.41 0.78
N GLN A 25 -10.22 2.55 1.92
CA GLN A 25 -8.96 1.87 2.19
C GLN A 25 -9.14 0.35 2.12
N ASP A 26 -10.14 -0.19 2.80
CA ASP A 26 -10.45 -1.62 2.77
C ASP A 26 -10.79 -2.12 1.36
N SER A 27 -11.58 -1.35 0.61
CA SER A 27 -11.97 -1.72 -0.75
C SER A 27 -10.76 -1.77 -1.69
N VAL A 28 -9.86 -0.78 -1.59
CA VAL A 28 -8.61 -0.72 -2.38
C VAL A 28 -7.69 -1.87 -2.01
N LEU A 29 -7.46 -2.11 -0.71
CA LEU A 29 -6.59 -3.20 -0.25
C LEU A 29 -7.15 -4.57 -0.63
N SER A 30 -8.47 -4.75 -0.56
CA SER A 30 -9.13 -5.97 -1.02
C SER A 30 -8.94 -6.20 -2.51
N ALA A 31 -9.10 -5.16 -3.34
CA ALA A 31 -8.88 -5.24 -4.77
C ALA A 31 -7.42 -5.56 -5.12
N LEU A 32 -6.44 -4.90 -4.49
CA LEU A 32 -5.01 -5.17 -4.68
C LEU A 32 -4.63 -6.60 -4.26
N ASN A 33 -5.20 -7.09 -3.17
CA ASN A 33 -4.98 -8.47 -2.73
C ASN A 33 -5.58 -9.49 -3.71
N GLN A 34 -6.72 -9.18 -4.32
CA GLN A 34 -7.30 -10.04 -5.35
C GLN A 34 -6.42 -10.06 -6.61
N GLN A 35 -5.96 -8.89 -7.07
CA GLN A 35 -4.99 -8.81 -8.17
C GLN A 35 -3.73 -9.62 -7.89
N ARG A 36 -3.21 -9.58 -6.66
CA ARG A 36 -2.06 -10.38 -6.24
C ARG A 36 -2.30 -11.88 -6.40
N LYS A 37 -3.47 -12.37 -5.95
CA LYS A 37 -3.86 -13.79 -6.06
C LYS A 37 -3.99 -14.23 -7.52
N ASP A 38 -4.50 -13.33 -8.36
CA ASP A 38 -4.71 -13.58 -9.79
C ASP A 38 -3.43 -13.37 -10.62
N GLY A 39 -2.33 -12.93 -10.00
CA GLY A 39 -1.06 -12.65 -10.68
C GLY A 39 -1.08 -11.38 -11.54
N LEU A 40 -2.07 -10.52 -11.37
CA LEU A 40 -2.26 -9.30 -12.15
C LEU A 40 -1.45 -8.14 -11.57
N LEU A 41 -0.77 -7.41 -12.46
CA LEU A 41 0.04 -6.23 -12.16
C LEU A 41 1.20 -6.50 -11.18
N CYS A 42 1.47 -7.77 -10.84
CA CYS A 42 2.60 -8.16 -10.01
C CYS A 42 3.91 -7.95 -10.78
N ASP A 43 4.71 -6.99 -10.36
CA ASP A 43 5.94 -6.54 -11.00
C ASP A 43 7.20 -7.00 -10.24
N VAL A 44 7.02 -7.74 -9.14
CA VAL A 44 8.09 -8.37 -8.36
C VAL A 44 7.69 -9.76 -7.89
N THR A 45 8.70 -10.64 -7.78
CA THR A 45 8.59 -11.96 -7.17
C THR A 45 9.59 -12.04 -6.02
N LEU A 46 9.11 -12.21 -4.81
CA LEU A 46 9.94 -12.46 -3.62
C LEU A 46 10.25 -13.96 -3.54
N VAL A 47 11.47 -14.29 -3.18
CA VAL A 47 11.92 -15.67 -2.98
C VAL A 47 12.33 -15.83 -1.51
N ALA A 48 11.74 -16.81 -0.83
CA ALA A 48 12.10 -17.16 0.54
C ALA A 48 12.29 -18.68 0.61
N GLY A 49 13.55 -19.11 0.63
CA GLY A 49 13.90 -20.51 0.40
C GLY A 49 13.44 -20.97 -0.98
N ASP A 50 12.67 -22.06 -1.04
CA ASP A 50 12.14 -22.63 -2.28
C ASP A 50 10.79 -22.02 -2.72
N GLN A 51 10.20 -21.14 -1.89
CA GLN A 51 8.90 -20.55 -2.16
C GLN A 51 9.02 -19.20 -2.88
N LYS A 52 8.18 -19.02 -3.90
CA LYS A 52 8.05 -17.78 -4.68
C LYS A 52 6.72 -17.08 -4.38
N PHE A 53 6.76 -15.76 -4.23
CA PHE A 53 5.60 -14.92 -3.95
C PHE A 53 5.52 -13.73 -4.90
N HIS A 54 4.48 -13.68 -5.73
CA HIS A 54 4.19 -12.51 -6.55
C HIS A 54 3.61 -11.37 -5.69
N ALA A 55 4.06 -10.15 -5.94
CA ALA A 55 3.63 -8.97 -5.22
C ALA A 55 3.75 -7.70 -6.07
N HIS A 56 3.25 -6.59 -5.53
CA HIS A 56 3.34 -5.25 -6.12
C HIS A 56 4.43 -4.45 -5.40
N LYS A 57 5.44 -3.96 -6.14
CA LYS A 57 6.53 -3.14 -5.58
C LYS A 57 6.00 -1.91 -4.86
N ALA A 58 5.01 -1.23 -5.44
CA ALA A 58 4.41 -0.03 -4.87
C ALA A 58 3.81 -0.29 -3.48
N VAL A 59 3.11 -1.42 -3.30
CA VAL A 59 2.52 -1.80 -2.01
C VAL A 59 3.61 -2.13 -0.99
N LEU A 60 4.61 -2.93 -1.37
CA LEU A 60 5.72 -3.28 -0.49
C LEU A 60 6.52 -2.05 -0.04
N ALA A 61 6.80 -1.13 -0.96
CA ALA A 61 7.53 0.11 -0.69
C ALA A 61 6.74 1.09 0.20
N ALA A 62 5.41 1.11 0.09
CA ALA A 62 4.56 1.93 0.94
C ALA A 62 4.50 1.40 2.39
N CYS A 63 4.61 0.08 2.58
CA CYS A 63 4.47 -0.56 3.89
C CYS A 63 5.81 -0.83 4.59
N SER A 64 6.96 -0.72 3.91
CA SER A 64 8.26 -1.07 4.48
C SER A 64 9.42 -0.31 3.83
N ASP A 65 10.22 0.38 4.65
CA ASP A 65 11.43 1.06 4.20
C ASP A 65 12.46 0.11 3.57
N TYR A 66 12.53 -1.14 4.06
CA TYR A 66 13.43 -2.16 3.53
C TYR A 66 13.12 -2.44 2.06
N PHE A 67 11.85 -2.71 1.75
CA PHE A 67 11.42 -2.94 0.38
C PHE A 67 11.50 -1.66 -0.45
N ARG A 68 11.21 -0.48 0.13
CA ARG A 68 11.34 0.79 -0.59
C ARG A 68 12.77 1.00 -1.09
N VAL A 69 13.77 0.92 -0.21
CA VAL A 69 15.17 1.16 -0.58
C VAL A 69 15.70 0.06 -1.49
N SER A 70 15.38 -1.21 -1.20
CA SER A 70 15.96 -2.34 -1.94
C SER A 70 15.41 -2.47 -3.36
N LEU A 71 14.12 -2.17 -3.55
CA LEU A 71 13.47 -2.24 -4.87
C LEU A 71 13.81 -1.03 -5.74
N ASP A 72 14.03 0.14 -5.13
CA ASP A 72 14.46 1.35 -5.83
C ASP A 72 15.90 1.23 -6.36
N LEU A 73 16.76 0.52 -5.62
CA LEU A 73 18.16 0.29 -6.01
C LEU A 73 18.35 -0.89 -6.98
N GLY A 74 17.25 -1.49 -7.48
CA GLY A 74 17.29 -2.61 -8.42
C GLY A 74 17.96 -3.88 -7.87
N ARG A 75 18.06 -4.02 -6.54
CA ARG A 75 18.66 -5.21 -5.92
C ARG A 75 17.59 -6.28 -5.78
N THR A 76 17.76 -7.40 -6.49
CA THR A 76 16.95 -8.60 -6.28
C THR A 76 17.08 -9.03 -4.83
N LEU A 77 16.00 -8.92 -4.08
CA LEU A 77 15.95 -9.35 -2.68
C LEU A 77 15.96 -10.88 -2.65
N HIS A 78 17.14 -11.43 -2.44
CA HIS A 78 17.31 -12.82 -2.03
C HIS A 78 17.43 -12.83 -0.51
N SER A 79 16.42 -13.42 0.15
CA SER A 79 16.46 -13.74 1.58
C SER A 79 17.23 -15.03 1.81
#